data_AF-A0A7W7ENA0-F1
#
_entry.id   AF-A0A7W7ENA0-F1
#
_cell.length_a   1.000
_cell.length_b   1.000
_cell.length_c   1.000
_cell.angle_alpha   90.00
_cell.angle_beta   90.00
_cell.angle_gamma   90.00
#
_symmetry.space_group_name_H-M   'P 1'
#
loop_
_entity.id
_entity.type
_entity.pdbx_description
1 polymer ?
#
loop_
_entity_poly.entity_id
_entity_poly.type
_entity_poly.pdbx_seq_one_letter_code
_entity_poly.pdbx_strand_id
1 'polypeptide(L)' 'MKARIDAVMEKAIRACRIVGTVVIVTKDEETVYCRAAGYADREMGKPVETQTIFRLA' A
#
# COMPACT_ATOMS: atom_id res chain seq x y z
N MET A 1 -0.18 12.36 10.57
CA MET A 1 0.36 11.91 9.27
C MET A 1 -0.34 10.65 8.77
N LYS A 2 -0.27 9.52 9.51
CA LYS A 2 -0.85 8.22 9.13
C LYS A 2 -2.26 8.30 8.52
N ALA A 3 -3.22 8.88 9.24
CA ALA A 3 -4.61 8.96 8.79
C ALA A 3 -4.83 9.66 7.44
N ARG A 4 -3.97 10.63 7.07
CA ARG A 4 -4.06 11.29 5.75
C ARG A 4 -3.54 10.39 4.64
N ILE A 5 -2.46 9.64 4.90
CA ILE A 5 -1.91 8.65 3.98
C ILE A 5 -2.93 7.51 3.78
N ASP A 6 -3.51 7.02 4.87
CA ASP A 6 -4.57 6.01 4.85
C ASP A 6 -5.75 6.45 3.98
N ALA A 7 -6.24 7.67 4.18
CA ALA A 7 -7.39 8.19 3.43
C ALA A 7 -7.10 8.28 1.92
N VAL A 8 -5.91 8.73 1.52
CA VAL A 8 -5.53 8.81 0.09
C VAL A 8 -5.41 7.42 -0.51
N MET A 9 -4.78 6.50 0.22
CA MET A 9 -4.60 5.11 -0.22
C MET A 9 -5.94 4.41 -0.38
N GLU A 10 -6.83 4.50 0.62
CA GLU A 10 -8.18 3.94 0.57
C GLU A 10 -9.01 4.55 -0.54
N LYS A 11 -8.92 5.87 -0.76
CA LYS A 11 -9.59 6.54 -1.89
C LYS A 11 -9.10 6.01 -3.24
N ALA A 12 -7.81 5.74 -3.40
CA ALA A 12 -7.26 5.23 -4.64
C ALA A 12 -7.70 3.78 -4.93
N ILE A 13 -7.73 2.93 -3.89
CA ILE A 13 -8.18 1.54 -3.98
C ILE A 13 -9.68 1.48 -4.24
N ARG A 14 -10.50 2.22 -3.47
CA ARG A 14 -11.96 2.26 -3.64
C ARG A 14 -12.37 2.81 -5.02
N ALA A 15 -11.59 3.71 -5.59
CA ALA A 15 -11.79 4.23 -6.94
C ALA A 15 -11.26 3.29 -8.04
N CYS A 16 -10.79 2.09 -7.70
CA CYS A 16 -10.20 1.11 -8.62
C CYS A 16 -9.05 1.67 -9.48
N ARG A 17 -8.36 2.72 -9.01
CA ARG A 17 -7.20 3.30 -9.71
C ARG A 17 -5.90 2.58 -9.40
N ILE A 18 -5.84 1.92 -8.24
CA ILE A 18 -4.72 1.11 -7.77
C ILE A 18 -5.29 -0.22 -7.30
N VAL A 19 -4.73 -1.33 -7.79
CA VAL A 19 -5.13 -2.68 -7.37
C VAL A 19 -4.56 -3.04 -6.00
N GLY A 20 -3.28 -2.72 -5.79
CA GLY A 20 -2.58 -2.97 -4.53
C GLY A 20 -1.31 -2.11 -4.40
N THR A 21 -0.92 -1.80 -3.17
CA THR A 21 0.24 -0.94 -2.88
C THR A 21 0.82 -1.21 -1.50
N VAL A 22 2.12 -0.95 -1.36
CA VAL A 22 2.82 -0.83 -0.07
C VAL A 22 3.41 0.57 0.01
N VAL A 23 3.17 1.25 1.13
CA VAL A 23 3.70 2.60 1.39
C VAL A 23 4.49 2.57 2.68
N ILE A 24 5.75 3.02 2.59
CA ILE A 24 6.68 3.12 3.71
C ILE A 24 7.15 4.58 3.81
N VAL A 25 7.17 5.13 5.02
CA VAL A 25 7.73 6.46 5.31
C VAL A 25 8.75 6.31 6.43
N THR A 26 9.98 6.70 6.13
CA THR A 26 11.07 6.77 7.09
C THR A 26 11.40 8.23 7.39
N LYS A 27 11.55 8.56 8.67
CA LYS A 27 11.95 9.88 9.13
C LYS A 27 12.97 9.69 10.24
N ASP A 28 14.09 10.40 10.15
CA ASP A 28 15.16 10.33 11.16
C ASP A 28 15.60 8.88 11.42
N GLU A 29 15.78 8.11 10.33
CA GLU A 29 16.13 6.67 10.33
C GLU A 29 15.07 5.72 10.92
N GLU A 30 13.97 6.25 11.46
CA GLU A 30 12.85 5.48 12.00
C GLU A 30 11.74 5.31 10.96
N THR A 31 11.23 4.08 10.80
CA THR A 31 10.03 3.84 9.98
C THR A 31 8.78 4.28 10.74
N VAL A 32 8.33 5.51 10.47
CA VAL A 32 7.16 6.12 11.14
C VAL A 32 5.82 5.65 10.55
N TYR A 33 5.83 5.05 9.35
CA TYR A 33 4.65 4.47 8.72
C TYR A 33 5.03 3.33 7.77
N CYS A 34 4.33 2.21 7.86
CA CYS A 34 4.43 1.09 6.93
C CYS A 34 3.06 0.44 6.84
N ARG A 35 2.46 0.40 5.64
CA ARG A 35 1.16 -0.22 5.42
C ARG A 35 1.07 -0.82 4.01
N ALA A 36 0.41 -1.96 3.93
CA ALA A 36 0.00 -2.59 2.69
C ALA A 36 -1.53 -2.47 2.54
N ALA A 37 -2.03 -2.31 1.32
CA ALA A 37 -3.46 -2.31 1.05
C ALA A 37 -3.77 -2.77 -0.38
N GLY A 38 -4.96 -3.34 -0.56
CA GLY A 38 -5.43 -3.90 -1.81
C GLY A 38 -4.92 -5.32 -2.05
N TYR A 39 -4.81 -5.72 -3.31
CA TYR A 39 -4.52 -7.10 -3.72
C TYR A 39 -3.23 -7.20 -4.52
N ALA A 40 -2.42 -8.22 -4.21
CA ALA A 40 -1.29 -8.63 -5.04
C ALA A 40 -1.78 -9.41 -6.27
N ASP A 41 -2.93 -10.08 -6.12
CA ASP A 41 -3.69 -10.72 -7.19
C ASP A 41 -5.17 -10.54 -6.84
N ARG A 42 -5.89 -9.74 -7.62
CA ARG A 42 -7.29 -9.42 -7.32
C ARG A 42 -8.20 -10.58 -7.71
N GLU A 43 -7.86 -11.29 -8.77
CA GLU A 43 -8.62 -12.38 -9.35
C GLU A 43 -8.62 -13.61 -8.43
N MET A 44 -7.51 -13.85 -7.72
CA MET A 44 -7.38 -14.87 -6.68
C MET A 44 -7.70 -14.34 -5.27
N GLY A 45 -8.02 -13.05 -5.12
CA GLY A 45 -8.27 -12.41 -3.83
C GLY A 45 -7.06 -12.37 -2.90
N LYS A 46 -5.83 -12.49 -3.44
CA LYS A 46 -4.60 -12.48 -2.66
C LYS A 46 -4.26 -11.04 -2.22
N PRO A 47 -4.21 -10.75 -0.91
CA PRO A 47 -3.91 -9.40 -0.43
C PRO A 47 -2.46 -8.99 -0.74
N VAL A 48 -2.22 -7.67 -0.84
CA VAL A 48 -0.84 -7.15 -0.75
C VAL A 48 -0.39 -7.21 0.70
N GLU A 49 0.81 -7.72 0.91
CA GLU A 49 1.56 -7.67 2.17
C GLU A 49 2.80 -6.78 2.02
N THR A 50 3.36 -6.30 3.13
CA THR A 50 4.55 -5.43 3.13
C THR A 50 5.79 -6.07 2.49
N GLN A 51 5.83 -7.39 2.39
CA GLN A 51 6.90 -8.16 1.75
C GLN A 51 6.58 -8.56 0.29
N THR A 52 5.44 -8.13 -0.25
CA THR A 52 5.07 -8.42 -1.64
C THR A 52 6.13 -7.87 -2.58
N ILE A 53 6.65 -8.73 -3.44
CA ILE A 53 7.67 -8.32 -4.42
C ILE A 53 7.01 -7.55 -5.55
N PHE A 54 7.54 -6.37 -5.83
CA PHE A 54 7.16 -5.56 -6.98
C PHE A 54 8.26 -5.65 -8.04
N ARG A 55 7.86 -5.66 -9.32
CA ARG A 55 8.82 -5.44 -10.41
C ARG A 55 9.21 -3.96 -10.43
N LEU A 56 10.49 -3.69 -10.26
CA LEU A 56 11.05 -2.35 -10.46
C LEU A 56 11.31 -2.19 -11.97
N ALA A 57 10.77 -1.12 -12.55
CA ALA A 57 10.70 -0.88 -13.99
C ALA A 57 12.04 -1.03 -14.73
#